data_AF-A0A2N2DUE9-F1
#
_entry.id   AF-A0A2N2DUE9-F1
#
_cell.length_a   1.000
_cell.length_b   1.000
_cell.length_c   1.000
_cell.angle_alpha   90.00
_cell.angle_beta   90.00
_cell.angle_gamma   90.00
#
_symmetry.space_group_name_H-M   'P 1'
#
loop_
_entity.id
_entity.type
_entity.pdbx_description
1 polymer ?
#
loop_
_entity_poly.entity_id
_entity_poly.type
_entity_poly.pdbx_seq_one_letter_code
_entity_poly.pdbx_strand_id
1 'polypeptide(L)'
;MMKNNIKIIFHIDLNAFFASCAVIKDPYLKNKAFVVGGSSTFRRGVVSTASYEARKLGIHSAMNINDAFRIYPKLIVVPTEFSLYKKYSKLFFSFLKRYSNLIIEGSIDEAYIDMTEASMKKHPMDLAKEIQDGLMKEYQLPCSIGIAPTLFLAKMASDMKKPLGITVLRKKDIVEKLFPLSIGETFGIGKKTYPRLEKIGIKTIGDFTKEENKKNILSVMSEQSYLSYLDHIMGRSNDQIEVNKYSIPKSISNETTLNYNMDEPEAILKILTELLTESHRRLIKEELVCKTVGIKFRHQELDRPG
;
A
#
# COMPACT_ATOMS: atom_id res chain seq x y z
N MET A 1 39.65 -5.63 2.40
CA MET A 1 38.57 -5.74 1.39
C MET A 1 37.26 -6.06 2.10
N MET A 2 36.41 -5.06 2.35
CA MET A 2 35.05 -5.32 2.81
C MET A 2 34.32 -6.04 1.68
N LYS A 3 33.96 -7.32 1.85
CA LYS A 3 33.00 -7.98 0.96
C LYS A 3 31.78 -7.07 0.88
N ASN A 4 31.44 -6.60 -0.32
CA ASN A 4 30.20 -5.87 -0.57
C ASN A 4 29.05 -6.77 -0.13
N ASN A 5 28.55 -6.57 1.09
CA ASN A 5 27.56 -7.43 1.69
C ASN A 5 26.22 -7.06 1.05
N ILE A 6 25.86 -7.77 -0.02
CA ILE A 6 24.61 -7.55 -0.74
C ILE A 6 23.47 -7.73 0.28
N LYS A 7 22.68 -6.66 0.45
CA LYS A 7 21.52 -6.71 1.33
C LYS A 7 20.48 -7.69 0.80
N ILE A 8 19.81 -8.36 1.71
CA ILE A 8 18.67 -9.25 1.41
C ILE A 8 17.48 -8.66 2.15
N ILE A 9 16.69 -7.87 1.42
CA ILE A 9 15.50 -7.21 1.93
C ILE A 9 14.31 -8.06 1.55
N PHE A 10 13.47 -8.38 2.53
CA PHE A 10 12.14 -8.90 2.25
C PHE A 10 11.14 -7.77 2.37
N HIS A 11 10.26 -7.70 1.39
CA HIS A 11 9.02 -6.96 1.47
C HIS A 11 7.89 -7.96 1.66
N ILE A 12 7.09 -7.79 2.70
CA ILE A 12 6.02 -8.72 3.08
C ILE A 12 4.72 -7.94 3.14
N ASP A 13 3.73 -8.39 2.38
CA ASP A 13 2.44 -7.72 2.20
C ASP A 13 1.30 -8.71 2.44
N LEU A 14 0.44 -8.44 3.42
CA LEU A 14 -0.70 -9.30 3.71
C LEU A 14 -1.76 -9.19 2.63
N ASN A 15 -2.13 -10.33 2.08
CA ASN A 15 -3.03 -10.42 0.94
C ASN A 15 -4.48 -10.10 1.33
N ALA A 16 -5.04 -9.08 0.68
CA ALA A 16 -6.41 -8.61 0.92
C ALA A 16 -6.72 -8.44 2.42
N PHE A 17 -5.82 -7.80 3.17
CA PHE A 17 -5.76 -7.83 4.63
C PHE A 17 -7.11 -7.66 5.35
N PHE A 18 -7.92 -6.66 4.97
CA PHE A 18 -9.21 -6.43 5.63
C PHE A 18 -10.22 -7.56 5.34
N ALA A 19 -10.23 -8.09 4.11
CA ALA A 19 -11.05 -9.23 3.76
C ALA A 19 -10.58 -10.49 4.47
N SER A 20 -9.26 -10.71 4.58
CA SER A 20 -8.68 -11.82 5.34
C SER A 20 -9.07 -11.74 6.83
N CYS A 21 -9.00 -10.56 7.46
CA CYS A 21 -9.49 -10.36 8.82
C CYS A 21 -10.98 -10.66 8.97
N ALA A 22 -11.80 -10.25 8.01
CA ALA A 22 -13.24 -10.53 8.01
C ALA A 22 -13.52 -12.04 7.93
N VAL A 23 -12.81 -12.78 7.07
CA VAL A 23 -12.93 -14.25 6.96
C VAL A 23 -12.47 -14.96 8.24
N ILE A 24 -11.43 -14.45 8.92
CA ILE A 24 -10.99 -15.03 10.19
C ILE A 24 -12.05 -14.85 11.28
N LYS A 25 -12.71 -13.68 11.30
CA LYS A 25 -13.81 -13.41 12.25
C LYS A 25 -15.09 -14.17 11.90
N ASP A 26 -15.43 -14.25 10.63
CA ASP A 26 -16.62 -14.94 10.11
C ASP A 26 -16.24 -15.91 8.99
N PRO A 27 -16.01 -17.19 9.32
CA PRO A 27 -15.65 -18.22 8.35
C PRO A 27 -16.67 -18.46 7.23
N TYR A 28 -17.94 -18.02 7.39
CA TYR A 28 -18.96 -18.13 6.34
C TYR A 28 -18.58 -17.35 5.07
N LEU A 29 -17.78 -16.29 5.22
CA LEU A 29 -17.30 -15.45 4.12
C LEU A 29 -16.28 -16.15 3.21
N LYS A 30 -15.73 -17.30 3.64
CA LYS A 30 -14.76 -18.05 2.84
C LYS A 30 -15.37 -18.46 1.50
N ASN A 31 -14.64 -18.19 0.41
CA ASN A 31 -15.07 -18.44 -0.97
C ASN A 31 -16.37 -17.69 -1.38
N LYS A 32 -16.74 -16.61 -0.69
CA LYS A 32 -17.87 -15.74 -1.06
C LYS A 32 -17.36 -14.47 -1.72
N ALA A 33 -18.11 -13.94 -2.69
CA ALA A 33 -17.88 -12.60 -3.20
C ALA A 33 -18.41 -11.56 -2.20
N PHE A 34 -17.48 -10.93 -1.49
CA PHE A 34 -17.77 -9.84 -0.56
C PHE A 34 -16.76 -8.69 -0.66
N VAL A 35 -17.14 -7.55 -0.11
CA VAL A 35 -16.29 -6.36 0.05
C VAL A 35 -16.30 -5.91 1.50
N VAL A 36 -15.21 -5.26 1.91
CA VAL A 36 -15.10 -4.55 3.18
C VAL A 36 -15.15 -3.05 2.89
N GLY A 37 -15.96 -2.33 3.66
CA GLY A 37 -16.14 -0.89 3.52
C GLY A 37 -17.42 -0.53 2.78
N GLY A 38 -17.73 0.77 2.80
CA GLY A 38 -19.05 1.28 2.46
C GLY A 38 -20.05 0.90 3.55
N SER A 39 -20.77 1.88 4.10
CA SER A 39 -22.04 1.53 4.74
C SER A 39 -23.00 1.17 3.62
N SER A 40 -23.72 0.05 3.76
CA SER A 40 -24.85 -0.29 2.89
C SER A 40 -25.90 0.84 2.86
N THR A 41 -25.90 1.72 3.86
CA THR A 41 -26.82 2.86 3.98
C THR A 41 -26.35 4.11 3.19
N PHE A 42 -25.06 4.24 2.86
CA PHE A 42 -24.52 5.48 2.30
C PHE A 42 -24.22 5.36 0.80
N ARG A 43 -24.96 6.14 0.00
CA ARG A 43 -24.83 6.24 -1.48
C ARG A 43 -23.43 6.66 -1.98
N ARG A 44 -22.51 7.07 -1.09
CA ARG A 44 -21.15 7.55 -1.39
C ARG A 44 -20.03 6.63 -0.86
N GLY A 45 -20.36 5.42 -0.40
CA GLY A 45 -19.37 4.46 0.09
C GLY A 45 -18.42 3.97 -1.01
N VAL A 46 -17.14 3.80 -0.65
CA VAL A 46 -16.12 3.18 -1.52
C VAL A 46 -15.66 1.85 -0.93
N VAL A 47 -15.34 0.91 -1.79
CA VAL A 47 -14.77 -0.40 -1.41
C VAL A 47 -13.37 -0.17 -0.85
N SER A 48 -13.14 -0.50 0.42
CA SER A 48 -11.79 -0.46 1.01
C SER A 48 -10.97 -1.66 0.53
N THR A 49 -11.55 -2.86 0.57
CA THR A 49 -10.92 -4.10 0.11
C THR A 49 -11.98 -5.03 -0.45
N ALA A 50 -11.68 -5.67 -1.59
CA ALA A 50 -12.50 -6.73 -2.15
C ALA A 50 -11.85 -8.11 -1.90
N SER A 51 -12.69 -9.10 -1.58
CA SER A 51 -12.32 -10.53 -1.59
C SER A 51 -11.80 -10.96 -2.96
N TYR A 52 -11.04 -12.05 -3.02
CA TYR A 52 -10.53 -12.57 -4.30
C TYR A 52 -11.66 -12.99 -5.25
N GLU A 53 -12.75 -13.51 -4.71
CA GLU A 53 -13.97 -13.87 -5.43
C GLU A 53 -14.63 -12.63 -6.03
N ALA A 54 -14.70 -11.52 -5.30
CA ALA A 54 -15.20 -10.25 -5.84
C ALA A 54 -14.24 -9.66 -6.90
N ARG A 55 -12.91 -9.76 -6.70
CA ARG A 55 -11.91 -9.30 -7.67
C ARG A 55 -12.02 -10.03 -9.01
N LYS A 56 -12.30 -11.34 -9.00
CA LYS A 56 -12.54 -12.13 -10.22
C LYS A 56 -13.73 -11.61 -11.04
N LEU A 57 -14.69 -10.96 -10.39
CA LEU A 57 -15.84 -10.33 -11.05
C LEU A 57 -15.55 -8.90 -11.55
N GLY A 58 -14.34 -8.38 -11.33
CA GLY A 58 -13.95 -7.01 -11.67
C GLY A 58 -14.13 -5.99 -10.54
N ILE A 59 -14.57 -6.42 -9.34
CA ILE A 59 -14.76 -5.53 -8.20
C ILE A 59 -13.41 -5.30 -7.50
N HIS A 60 -13.01 -4.04 -7.33
CA HIS A 60 -11.70 -3.70 -6.77
C HIS A 60 -11.75 -2.60 -5.70
N SER A 61 -10.66 -2.43 -4.95
CA SER A 61 -10.52 -1.32 -4.00
C SER A 61 -10.69 0.03 -4.68
N ALA A 62 -11.20 1.01 -3.93
CA ALA A 62 -11.60 2.34 -4.39
C ALA A 62 -12.73 2.40 -5.43
N MET A 63 -13.34 1.26 -5.80
CA MET A 63 -14.58 1.23 -6.59
C MET A 63 -15.74 1.80 -5.76
N ASN A 64 -16.66 2.52 -6.40
CA ASN A 64 -17.92 2.94 -5.77
C ASN A 64 -18.76 1.70 -5.43
N ILE A 65 -19.37 1.68 -4.23
CA ILE A 65 -20.15 0.52 -3.79
C ILE A 65 -21.34 0.21 -4.71
N ASN A 66 -21.96 1.24 -5.31
CA ASN A 66 -23.07 1.06 -6.24
C ASN A 66 -22.62 0.38 -7.54
N ASP A 67 -21.43 0.72 -8.04
CA ASP A 67 -20.87 0.07 -9.22
C ASP A 67 -20.52 -1.39 -8.94
N ALA A 68 -20.03 -1.68 -7.73
CA ALA A 68 -19.81 -3.06 -7.29
C ALA A 68 -21.13 -3.87 -7.25
N PHE A 69 -22.24 -3.28 -6.77
CA PHE A 69 -23.56 -3.93 -6.80
C PHE A 69 -24.13 -4.09 -8.21
N ARG A 70 -23.84 -3.17 -9.14
CA ARG A 70 -24.22 -3.32 -10.55
C ARG A 70 -23.51 -4.52 -11.19
N ILE A 71 -22.25 -4.74 -10.83
CA ILE A 71 -21.47 -5.91 -11.29
C ILE A 71 -22.02 -7.20 -10.66
N TYR A 72 -22.29 -7.19 -9.35
CA TYR A 72 -22.78 -8.37 -8.64
C TYR A 72 -23.87 -8.00 -7.62
N PRO A 73 -25.16 -8.14 -7.95
CA PRO A 73 -26.25 -7.74 -7.06
C PRO A 73 -26.33 -8.51 -5.74
N LYS A 74 -25.75 -9.72 -5.68
CA LYS A 74 -25.69 -10.56 -4.47
C LYS A 74 -24.43 -10.30 -3.62
N LEU A 75 -23.73 -9.18 -3.84
CA LEU A 75 -22.51 -8.83 -3.14
C LEU A 75 -22.76 -8.65 -1.64
N ILE A 76 -21.96 -9.33 -0.83
CA ILE A 76 -21.98 -9.17 0.63
C ILE A 76 -21.12 -7.96 0.99
N VAL A 77 -21.64 -7.06 1.83
CA VAL A 77 -20.90 -5.90 2.33
C VAL A 77 -20.62 -6.07 3.81
N VAL A 78 -19.34 -6.05 4.17
CA VAL A 78 -18.86 -6.20 5.54
C VAL A 78 -18.41 -4.83 6.07
N PRO A 79 -18.86 -4.42 7.26
CA PRO A 79 -18.45 -3.14 7.85
C PRO A 79 -16.95 -3.14 8.22
N THR A 80 -16.35 -1.96 8.24
CA THR A 80 -14.95 -1.81 8.69
C THR A 80 -14.82 -1.94 10.20
N GLU A 81 -13.83 -2.72 10.66
CA GLU A 81 -13.56 -2.92 12.08
C GLU A 81 -12.08 -2.65 12.41
N PHE A 82 -11.73 -1.39 12.64
CA PHE A 82 -10.33 -0.99 12.85
C PHE A 82 -9.66 -1.62 14.07
N SER A 83 -10.41 -1.99 15.11
CA SER A 83 -9.88 -2.72 16.27
C SER A 83 -9.35 -4.10 15.86
N LEU A 84 -10.07 -4.80 14.98
CA LEU A 84 -9.68 -6.09 14.42
C LEU A 84 -8.39 -5.96 13.60
N TYR A 85 -8.32 -4.96 12.71
CA TYR A 85 -7.14 -4.73 11.87
C TYR A 85 -5.91 -4.38 12.71
N LYS A 86 -6.06 -3.54 13.73
CA LYS A 86 -4.97 -3.23 14.66
C LYS A 86 -4.49 -4.46 15.43
N LYS A 87 -5.40 -5.35 15.83
CA LYS A 87 -5.04 -6.62 16.49
C LYS A 87 -4.16 -7.49 15.59
N TYR A 88 -4.61 -7.76 14.35
CA TYR A 88 -3.87 -8.62 13.43
C TYR A 88 -2.58 -7.98 12.91
N SER A 89 -2.56 -6.66 12.72
CA SER A 89 -1.34 -5.90 12.41
C SER A 89 -0.27 -6.08 13.49
N LYS A 90 -0.64 -5.94 14.78
CA LYS A 90 0.28 -6.20 15.90
C LYS A 90 0.81 -7.63 15.89
N LEU A 91 -0.06 -8.63 15.66
CA LEU A 91 0.36 -10.04 15.57
C LEU A 91 1.35 -10.25 14.41
N PHE A 92 1.07 -9.66 13.24
CA PHE A 92 1.95 -9.70 12.08
C PHE A 92 3.33 -9.14 12.39
N PHE A 93 3.43 -7.91 12.91
CA PHE A 93 4.73 -7.31 13.25
C PHE A 93 5.45 -8.04 14.39
N SER A 94 4.73 -8.51 15.41
CA SER A 94 5.30 -9.34 16.48
C SER A 94 5.85 -10.66 15.96
N PHE A 95 5.21 -11.27 14.96
CA PHE A 95 5.70 -12.49 14.31
C PHE A 95 7.00 -12.21 13.54
N LEU A 96 7.05 -11.13 12.76
CA LEU A 96 8.25 -10.78 11.99
C LEU A 96 9.48 -10.49 12.87
N LYS A 97 9.28 -9.94 14.07
CA LYS A 97 10.36 -9.69 15.05
C LYS A 97 11.10 -10.94 15.51
N ARG A 98 10.54 -12.14 15.28
CA ARG A 98 11.24 -13.42 15.53
C ARG A 98 12.43 -13.63 14.58
N TYR A 99 12.45 -12.96 13.44
CA TYR A 99 13.45 -13.13 12.38
C TYR A 99 14.50 -12.02 12.34
N SER A 100 14.10 -10.77 12.55
CA SER A 100 14.98 -9.60 12.60
C SER A 100 14.28 -8.44 13.29
N ASN A 101 15.06 -7.62 14.00
CA ASN A 101 14.57 -6.36 14.59
C ASN A 101 14.66 -5.17 13.61
N LEU A 102 15.33 -5.36 12.46
CA LEU A 102 15.47 -4.35 11.42
C LEU A 102 14.24 -4.37 10.52
N ILE A 103 13.15 -3.78 11.01
CA ILE A 103 11.85 -3.71 10.33
C ILE A 103 11.46 -2.25 10.11
N ILE A 104 10.96 -1.94 8.91
CA ILE A 104 10.20 -0.73 8.61
C ILE A 104 8.74 -1.13 8.40
N GLU A 105 7.85 -0.48 9.14
CA GLU A 105 6.40 -0.56 8.89
C GLU A 105 6.05 0.30 7.67
N GLY A 106 5.68 -0.34 6.56
CA GLY A 106 5.22 0.37 5.35
C GLY A 106 3.76 0.81 5.47
N SER A 107 2.94 -0.05 6.08
CA SER A 107 1.54 0.18 6.44
C SER A 107 1.17 -0.80 7.57
N ILE A 108 -0.11 -0.85 7.96
CA ILE A 108 -0.60 -1.82 8.96
C ILE A 108 -0.46 -3.29 8.52
N ASP A 109 -0.29 -3.54 7.23
CA ASP A 109 -0.25 -4.85 6.60
C ASP A 109 0.98 -5.08 5.71
N GLU A 110 1.94 -4.15 5.75
CA GLU A 110 3.12 -4.12 4.90
C GLU A 110 4.38 -3.87 5.72
N ALA A 111 5.41 -4.69 5.51
CA ALA A 111 6.69 -4.58 6.20
C ALA A 111 7.87 -4.73 5.25
N TYR A 112 8.94 -3.97 5.50
CA TYR A 112 10.28 -4.24 4.97
C TYR A 112 11.15 -4.77 6.09
N ILE A 113 11.85 -5.88 5.88
CA ILE A 113 12.70 -6.52 6.89
C ILE A 113 14.08 -6.83 6.31
N ASP A 114 15.14 -6.44 7.03
CA ASP A 114 16.51 -6.80 6.66
C ASP A 114 16.78 -8.23 7.12
N MET A 115 16.86 -9.14 6.14
CA MET A 115 17.11 -10.56 6.34
C MET A 115 18.55 -10.94 6.04
N THR A 116 19.46 -9.98 5.85
CA THR A 116 20.86 -10.24 5.45
C THR A 116 21.56 -11.18 6.44
N GLU A 117 21.42 -10.95 7.74
CA GLU A 117 22.06 -11.80 8.77
C GLU A 117 21.39 -13.16 8.90
N ALA A 118 20.05 -13.21 8.94
CA ALA A 118 19.29 -14.46 8.96
C ALA A 118 19.63 -15.34 7.75
N SER A 119 19.84 -14.70 6.59
CA SER A 119 20.19 -15.36 5.33
C SER A 119 21.60 -15.96 5.28
N MET A 120 22.48 -15.59 6.23
CA MET A 120 23.78 -16.26 6.38
C MET A 120 23.64 -17.66 6.97
N LYS A 121 22.57 -17.90 7.74
CA LYS A 121 22.31 -19.16 8.44
C LYS A 121 21.36 -20.07 7.68
N LYS A 122 20.43 -19.49 6.91
CA LYS A 122 19.40 -20.22 6.17
C LYS A 122 19.15 -19.56 4.82
N HIS A 123 18.88 -20.35 3.78
CA HIS A 123 18.67 -19.78 2.46
C HIS A 123 17.44 -18.84 2.44
N PRO A 124 17.50 -17.66 1.78
CA PRO A 124 16.43 -16.66 1.81
C PRO A 124 15.05 -17.20 1.39
N MET A 125 15.01 -18.08 0.38
CA MET A 125 13.75 -18.67 -0.07
C MET A 125 13.09 -19.53 1.02
N ASP A 126 13.89 -20.26 1.80
CA ASP A 126 13.37 -21.11 2.87
C ASP A 126 12.87 -20.26 4.04
N LEU A 127 13.54 -19.14 4.34
CA LEU A 127 13.07 -18.15 5.31
C LEU A 127 11.76 -17.50 4.88
N ALA A 128 11.63 -17.11 3.61
CA ALA A 128 10.39 -16.53 3.10
C ALA A 128 9.23 -17.52 3.17
N LYS A 129 9.47 -18.78 2.79
CA LYS A 129 8.45 -19.83 2.89
C LYS A 129 8.06 -20.11 4.33
N GLU A 130 9.03 -20.17 5.25
CA GLU A 130 8.75 -20.31 6.68
C GLU A 130 7.90 -19.18 7.23
N ILE A 131 8.19 -17.92 6.86
CA ILE A 131 7.40 -16.76 7.26
C ILE A 131 5.98 -16.85 6.71
N GLN A 132 5.84 -17.16 5.41
CA GLN A 132 4.53 -17.26 4.75
C GLN A 132 3.67 -18.38 5.36
N ASP A 133 4.24 -19.57 5.53
CA ASP A 133 3.56 -20.73 6.11
C ASP A 133 3.24 -20.50 7.59
N GLY A 134 4.14 -19.85 8.34
CA GLY A 134 3.95 -19.53 9.75
C GLY A 134 2.83 -18.51 9.99
N LEU A 135 2.79 -17.41 9.23
CA LEU A 135 1.69 -16.44 9.30
C LEU A 135 0.34 -17.07 8.94
N MET A 136 0.33 -17.95 7.94
CA MET A 136 -0.88 -18.67 7.55
C MET A 136 -1.32 -19.68 8.64
N LYS A 137 -0.39 -20.43 9.22
CA LYS A 137 -0.69 -21.46 10.23
C LYS A 137 -1.12 -20.86 11.57
N GLU A 138 -0.42 -19.84 12.06
CA GLU A 138 -0.67 -19.25 13.38
C GLU A 138 -1.85 -18.28 13.38
N TYR A 139 -2.00 -17.49 12.30
CA TYR A 139 -2.94 -16.37 12.28
C TYR A 139 -3.90 -16.39 11.09
N GLN A 140 -3.81 -17.39 10.20
CA GLN A 140 -4.60 -17.45 8.97
C GLN A 140 -4.42 -16.19 8.10
N LEU A 141 -3.24 -15.58 8.17
CA LEU A 141 -2.89 -14.37 7.42
C LEU A 141 -2.10 -14.75 6.16
N PRO A 142 -2.74 -14.78 4.97
CA PRO A 142 -2.01 -14.99 3.73
C PRO A 142 -1.14 -13.77 3.41
N CYS A 143 0.05 -13.99 2.88
CA CYS A 143 0.94 -12.90 2.46
C CYS A 143 1.68 -13.23 1.16
N SER A 144 2.14 -12.18 0.48
CA SER A 144 3.10 -12.29 -0.63
C SER A 144 4.41 -11.64 -0.23
N ILE A 145 5.53 -12.21 -0.70
CA ILE A 145 6.87 -11.82 -0.28
C ILE A 145 7.73 -11.50 -1.49
N GLY A 146 8.32 -10.32 -1.52
CA GLY A 146 9.33 -9.92 -2.48
C GLY A 146 10.72 -9.93 -1.83
N ILE A 147 11.69 -10.54 -2.48
CA ILE A 147 13.08 -10.62 -2.00
C ILE A 147 13.98 -9.89 -2.99
N ALA A 148 14.69 -8.86 -2.54
CA ALA A 148 15.53 -8.04 -3.41
C ALA A 148 16.66 -7.33 -2.64
N PRO A 149 17.63 -6.70 -3.34
CA PRO A 149 18.74 -6.00 -2.69
C PRO A 149 18.40 -4.56 -2.25
N THR A 150 17.25 -4.01 -2.64
CA THR A 150 16.79 -2.67 -2.26
C THR A 150 15.32 -2.72 -1.86
N LEU A 151 14.87 -1.73 -1.06
CA LEU A 151 13.47 -1.63 -0.63
C LEU A 151 12.52 -1.57 -1.83
N PHE A 152 12.82 -0.71 -2.81
CA PHE A 152 12.02 -0.54 -4.01
C PHE A 152 11.86 -1.85 -4.80
N LEU A 153 12.96 -2.56 -5.06
CA LEU A 153 12.90 -3.81 -5.82
C LEU A 153 12.17 -4.90 -5.04
N ALA A 154 12.27 -4.91 -3.70
CA ALA A 154 11.56 -5.87 -2.86
C ALA A 154 10.05 -5.62 -2.94
N LYS A 155 9.63 -4.34 -2.88
CA LYS A 155 8.22 -3.95 -3.07
C LYS A 155 7.69 -4.37 -4.44
N MET A 156 8.43 -4.07 -5.50
CA MET A 156 8.05 -4.48 -6.86
C MET A 156 7.92 -6.00 -6.98
N ALA A 157 8.85 -6.76 -6.38
CA ALA A 157 8.85 -8.21 -6.44
C ALA A 157 7.62 -8.84 -5.75
N SER A 158 7.18 -8.32 -4.59
CA SER A 158 6.04 -8.88 -3.87
C SER A 158 4.72 -8.73 -4.62
N ASP A 159 4.58 -7.68 -5.44
CA ASP A 159 3.39 -7.42 -6.25
C ASP A 159 3.30 -8.34 -7.48
N MET A 160 4.44 -8.77 -8.06
CA MET A 160 4.51 -9.54 -9.32
C MET A 160 3.73 -10.87 -9.34
N LYS A 161 3.52 -11.50 -8.17
CA LYS A 161 2.91 -12.84 -8.06
C LYS A 161 1.82 -12.92 -7.00
N LYS A 162 1.10 -11.83 -6.74
CA LYS A 162 -0.03 -11.86 -5.78
C LYS A 162 -1.19 -12.70 -6.33
N PRO A 163 -1.92 -13.47 -5.49
CA PRO A 163 -1.68 -13.73 -4.06
C PRO A 163 -0.71 -14.89 -3.80
N LEU A 164 -0.23 -14.99 -2.55
CA LEU A 164 0.61 -16.07 -2.02
C LEU A 164 1.95 -16.29 -2.77
N GLY A 165 2.35 -15.35 -3.63
CA GLY A 165 3.61 -15.43 -4.35
C GLY A 165 4.82 -15.10 -3.48
N ILE A 166 5.92 -15.80 -3.76
CA ILE A 166 7.26 -15.40 -3.33
C ILE A 166 8.09 -15.12 -4.59
N THR A 167 8.63 -13.92 -4.72
CA THR A 167 9.39 -13.49 -5.90
C THR A 167 10.76 -12.99 -5.50
N VAL A 168 11.79 -13.48 -6.17
CA VAL A 168 13.16 -12.96 -6.05
C VAL A 168 13.48 -12.08 -7.25
N LEU A 169 13.87 -10.84 -6.98
CA LEU A 169 14.28 -9.84 -7.98
C LEU A 169 15.71 -9.38 -7.68
N ARG A 170 16.68 -9.96 -8.39
CA ARG A 170 18.10 -9.57 -8.31
C ARG A 170 18.38 -8.47 -9.33
N LYS A 171 19.48 -7.72 -9.16
CA LYS A 171 19.90 -6.70 -10.14
C LYS A 171 20.04 -7.25 -11.56
N LYS A 172 20.55 -8.48 -11.70
CA LYS A 172 20.67 -9.14 -13.01
C LYS A 172 19.32 -9.52 -13.65
N ASP A 173 18.26 -9.63 -12.86
CA ASP A 173 16.94 -10.00 -13.34
C ASP A 173 16.11 -8.77 -13.75
N ILE A 174 16.61 -7.53 -13.56
CA ILE A 174 15.88 -6.28 -13.83
C ILE A 174 15.40 -6.20 -15.28
N VAL A 175 16.30 -6.45 -16.23
CA VAL A 175 15.99 -6.34 -17.66
C VAL A 175 14.91 -7.34 -18.08
N GLU A 176 14.96 -8.56 -17.57
CA GLU A 176 14.04 -9.63 -17.97
C GLU A 176 12.70 -9.58 -17.22
N LYS A 177 12.71 -9.20 -15.94
CA LYS A 177 11.51 -9.29 -15.08
C LYS A 177 10.84 -7.95 -14.80
N LEU A 178 11.60 -6.85 -14.71
CA LEU A 178 11.09 -5.54 -14.32
C LEU A 178 10.78 -4.67 -15.53
N PHE A 179 11.69 -4.59 -16.50
CA PHE A 179 11.54 -3.71 -17.67
C PHE A 179 10.28 -3.98 -18.51
N PRO A 180 9.83 -5.23 -18.72
CA PRO A 180 8.63 -5.49 -19.51
C PRO A 180 7.32 -5.04 -18.84
N LEU A 181 7.33 -4.77 -17.54
CA LEU A 181 6.15 -4.34 -16.80
C LEU A 181 5.67 -2.97 -17.29
N SER A 182 4.37 -2.72 -17.14
CA SER A 182 3.80 -1.41 -17.43
C SER A 182 4.39 -0.35 -16.50
N ILE A 183 4.63 0.85 -17.01
CA ILE A 183 5.10 1.97 -16.18
C ILE A 183 4.11 2.29 -15.04
N GLY A 184 2.82 1.99 -15.23
CA GLY A 184 1.78 2.13 -14.21
C GLY A 184 1.88 1.13 -13.04
N GLU A 185 2.67 0.06 -13.18
CA GLU A 185 2.95 -0.89 -12.09
C GLU A 185 4.07 -0.41 -11.18
N THR A 186 4.83 0.62 -11.57
CA THR A 186 5.95 1.15 -10.81
C THR A 186 5.47 1.73 -9.48
N PHE A 187 6.02 1.22 -8.38
CA PHE A 187 5.78 1.77 -7.05
C PHE A 187 6.13 3.27 -7.01
N GLY A 188 5.17 4.10 -6.60
CA GLY A 188 5.29 5.56 -6.55
C GLY A 188 4.71 6.30 -7.76
N ILE A 189 4.54 5.63 -8.92
CA ILE A 189 3.89 6.23 -10.09
C ILE A 189 2.38 6.00 -10.02
N GLY A 190 1.67 7.01 -9.51
CA GLY A 190 0.22 6.93 -9.30
C GLY A 190 -0.65 7.28 -10.52
N LYS A 191 -1.97 7.17 -10.33
CA LYS A 191 -3.03 7.41 -11.34
C LYS A 191 -2.99 8.78 -12.05
N LYS A 192 -2.30 9.78 -11.49
CA LYS A 192 -2.11 11.09 -12.12
C LYS A 192 -0.92 11.14 -13.07
N THR A 193 0.16 10.43 -12.73
CA THR A 193 1.43 10.47 -13.47
C THR A 193 1.44 9.43 -14.58
N TYR A 194 0.96 8.21 -14.30
CA TYR A 194 0.93 7.12 -15.27
C TYR A 194 0.28 7.49 -16.61
N PRO A 195 -0.95 8.05 -16.67
CA PRO A 195 -1.58 8.39 -17.94
C PRO A 195 -0.84 9.48 -18.71
N ARG A 196 -0.09 10.36 -18.03
CA ARG A 196 0.71 11.40 -18.67
C ARG A 196 1.97 10.81 -19.32
N LEU A 197 2.61 9.84 -18.67
CA LEU A 197 3.75 9.10 -19.22
C LEU A 197 3.33 8.24 -20.42
N GLU A 198 2.20 7.55 -20.32
CA GLU A 198 1.69 6.72 -21.42
C GLU A 198 1.35 7.56 -22.66
N LYS A 199 0.76 8.75 -22.48
CA LYS A 199 0.46 9.69 -23.57
C LYS A 199 1.68 10.16 -24.35
N ILE A 200 2.85 10.23 -23.71
CA ILE A 200 4.12 10.62 -24.36
C ILE A 200 4.93 9.40 -24.84
N GLY A 201 4.30 8.21 -24.90
CA GLY A 201 4.89 7.00 -25.46
C GLY A 201 5.67 6.13 -24.48
N ILE A 202 5.71 6.48 -23.19
CA ILE A 202 6.39 5.68 -22.16
C ILE A 202 5.41 4.65 -21.63
N LYS A 203 5.49 3.41 -22.14
CA LYS A 203 4.53 2.34 -21.81
C LYS A 203 5.07 1.39 -20.76
N THR A 204 6.36 1.09 -20.83
CA THR A 204 7.01 0.11 -19.94
C THR A 204 8.01 0.75 -19.00
N ILE A 205 8.37 0.05 -17.93
CA ILE A 205 9.47 0.46 -17.05
C ILE A 205 10.78 0.55 -17.85
N GLY A 206 11.00 -0.36 -18.81
CA GLY A 206 12.15 -0.30 -19.71
C GLY A 206 12.22 0.99 -20.52
N ASP A 207 11.09 1.47 -21.05
CA ASP A 207 11.03 2.74 -21.79
C ASP A 207 11.44 3.93 -20.93
N PHE A 208 11.09 3.91 -19.64
CA PHE A 208 11.47 4.97 -18.69
C PHE A 208 12.99 5.08 -18.48
N THR A 209 13.74 4.00 -18.72
CA THR A 209 15.20 3.97 -18.50
C THR A 209 16.03 4.41 -19.71
N LYS A 210 15.40 4.61 -20.87
CA LYS A 210 16.08 4.96 -22.12
C LYS A 210 16.41 6.45 -22.17
N GLU A 211 17.65 6.79 -22.49
CA GLU A 211 18.11 8.19 -22.55
C GLU A 211 17.36 9.01 -23.61
N GLU A 212 16.98 8.41 -24.74
CA GLU A 212 16.18 9.11 -25.77
C GLU A 212 14.82 9.58 -25.26
N ASN A 213 14.29 8.94 -24.20
CA ASN A 213 13.01 9.27 -23.60
C ASN A 213 13.12 10.33 -22.50
N LYS A 214 14.32 10.62 -21.99
CA LYS A 214 14.56 11.54 -20.86
C LYS A 214 13.87 12.89 -21.08
N LYS A 215 14.07 13.52 -22.25
CA LYS A 215 13.49 14.84 -22.56
C LYS A 215 11.96 14.85 -22.44
N ASN A 216 11.29 13.80 -22.92
CA ASN A 216 9.84 13.70 -22.85
C ASN A 216 9.37 13.47 -21.41
N ILE A 217 10.06 12.62 -20.64
CA ILE A 217 9.73 12.34 -19.24
C ILE A 217 9.82 13.61 -18.38
N LEU A 218 10.81 14.48 -18.63
CA LEU A 218 10.97 15.75 -17.93
C LEU A 218 9.84 16.77 -18.18
N SER A 219 8.99 16.56 -19.20
CA SER A 219 7.74 17.33 -19.36
C SER A 219 6.62 16.93 -18.38
N VAL A 220 6.77 15.76 -17.73
CA VAL A 220 5.78 15.18 -16.81
C VAL A 220 6.22 15.29 -15.35
N MET A 221 7.53 15.21 -15.08
CA MET A 221 8.09 15.26 -13.73
C MET A 221 9.42 16.04 -13.68
N SER A 222 9.85 16.41 -12.47
CA SER A 222 11.15 17.07 -12.28
C SER A 222 12.32 16.13 -12.57
N GLU A 223 13.49 16.70 -12.89
CA GLU A 223 14.71 15.92 -13.08
C GLU A 223 15.10 15.15 -11.82
N GLN A 224 14.91 15.74 -10.63
CA GLN A 224 15.15 15.06 -9.36
C GLN A 224 14.28 13.80 -9.20
N SER A 225 12.99 13.88 -9.55
CA SER A 225 12.09 12.72 -9.51
C SER A 225 12.49 11.67 -10.53
N TYR A 226 12.82 12.08 -11.76
CA TYR A 226 13.28 11.17 -12.81
C TYR A 226 14.52 10.37 -12.39
N LEU A 227 15.56 11.06 -11.92
CA LEU A 227 16.81 10.43 -11.47
C LEU A 227 16.58 9.49 -10.28
N SER A 228 15.74 9.91 -9.32
CA SER A 228 15.38 9.06 -8.18
C SER A 228 14.69 7.76 -8.62
N TYR A 229 13.70 7.83 -9.52
CA TYR A 229 13.06 6.62 -10.06
C TYR A 229 14.03 5.76 -10.85
N LEU A 230 14.90 6.37 -11.66
CA LEU A 230 15.91 5.64 -12.43
C LEU A 230 16.86 4.86 -11.51
N ASP A 231 17.34 5.48 -10.43
CA ASP A 231 18.20 4.80 -9.45
C ASP A 231 17.47 3.67 -8.72
N HIS A 232 16.20 3.86 -8.36
CA HIS A 232 15.38 2.81 -7.76
C HIS A 232 15.16 1.62 -8.70
N ILE A 233 14.75 1.89 -9.95
CA ILE A 233 14.52 0.87 -11.00
C ILE A 233 15.80 0.08 -11.29
N MET A 234 16.95 0.78 -11.36
CA MET A 234 18.25 0.16 -11.63
C MET A 234 18.87 -0.51 -10.40
N GLY A 235 18.19 -0.51 -9.25
CA GLY A 235 18.68 -1.10 -8.01
C GLY A 235 19.94 -0.42 -7.48
N ARG A 236 20.11 0.88 -7.75
CA ARG A 236 21.23 1.70 -7.28
C ARG A 236 20.92 2.43 -5.98
N SER A 237 19.65 2.40 -5.54
CA SER A 237 19.29 3.01 -4.26
C SER A 237 20.05 2.36 -3.10
N ASN A 238 20.50 3.21 -2.19
CA ASN A 238 21.25 2.86 -0.99
C ASN A 238 20.36 2.82 0.25
N ASP A 239 19.04 2.74 0.05
CA ASP A 239 18.05 2.80 1.14
C ASP A 239 18.37 1.74 2.20
N GLN A 240 18.84 2.20 3.35
CA GLN A 240 19.03 1.35 4.52
C GLN A 240 17.72 1.26 5.29
N ILE A 241 17.53 0.14 6.00
CA ILE A 241 16.40 0.03 6.92
C ILE A 241 16.68 0.91 8.14
N GLU A 242 16.07 2.09 8.13
CA GLU A 242 15.98 3.01 9.24
C GLU A 242 14.71 2.71 10.05
N VAL A 243 14.86 1.94 11.14
CA VAL A 243 13.75 1.43 11.97
C VAL A 243 12.83 2.56 12.48
N ASN A 244 13.34 3.78 12.63
CA ASN A 244 12.59 4.94 13.14
C ASN A 244 12.24 5.98 12.07
N LYS A 245 12.41 5.69 10.78
CA LYS A 245 12.23 6.68 9.69
C LYS A 245 10.86 7.37 9.71
N TYR A 246 9.83 6.65 10.14
CA TYR A 246 8.44 7.10 10.15
C TYR A 246 7.79 7.08 11.53
N SER A 247 8.58 6.94 12.62
CA SER A 247 8.02 6.85 13.98
C SER A 247 7.35 8.14 14.44
N ILE A 248 7.78 9.29 13.91
CA ILE A 248 7.19 10.59 14.20
C ILE A 248 6.31 11.02 13.00
N PRO A 249 4.98 11.10 13.14
CA PRO A 249 4.11 11.54 12.07
C PRO A 249 4.38 13.00 11.72
N LYS A 250 4.54 13.30 10.42
CA LYS A 250 4.76 14.67 9.91
C LYS A 250 3.50 15.53 9.91
N SER A 251 2.33 14.89 9.98
CA SER A 251 1.04 15.57 10.07
C SER A 251 0.01 14.67 10.78
N ILE A 252 -0.95 15.31 11.44
CA ILE A 252 -2.15 14.67 11.98
C ILE A 252 -3.35 15.38 11.35
N SER A 253 -4.21 14.61 10.70
CA SER A 253 -5.45 15.10 10.11
C SER A 253 -6.62 14.19 10.44
N ASN A 254 -7.83 14.76 10.39
CA ASN A 254 -9.09 14.06 10.47
C ASN A 254 -10.04 14.69 9.45
N GLU A 255 -10.74 13.86 8.67
CA GLU A 255 -11.64 14.32 7.63
C GLU A 255 -12.88 13.42 7.58
N THR A 256 -14.03 14.01 7.22
CA THR A 256 -15.26 13.27 6.97
C THR A 256 -15.89 13.70 5.66
N THR A 257 -16.61 12.78 5.00
CA THR A 257 -17.41 13.07 3.81
C THR A 257 -18.87 13.08 4.20
N LEU A 258 -19.55 14.21 4.00
CA LEU A 258 -20.96 14.36 4.35
C LEU A 258 -21.87 13.60 3.37
N ASN A 259 -23.01 13.14 3.88
CA ASN A 259 -24.01 12.39 3.10
C ASN A 259 -24.72 13.27 2.07
N TYR A 260 -24.91 14.54 2.40
CA TYR A 260 -25.49 15.59 1.57
C TYR A 260 -24.59 16.82 1.62
N ASN A 261 -24.74 17.69 0.65
CA ASN A 261 -24.04 18.97 0.65
C ASN A 261 -24.61 19.83 1.79
N MET A 262 -23.73 20.51 2.52
CA MET A 262 -24.09 21.31 3.70
C MET A 262 -23.60 22.74 3.48
N ASP A 263 -24.52 23.69 3.67
CA ASP A 263 -24.29 25.13 3.54
C ASP A 263 -24.64 25.90 4.84
N GLU A 264 -25.19 25.23 5.86
CA GLU A 264 -25.48 25.80 7.17
C GLU A 264 -24.19 26.00 8.00
N PRO A 265 -23.78 27.25 8.28
CA PRO A 265 -22.53 27.55 8.97
C PRO A 265 -22.42 26.92 10.36
N GLU A 266 -23.51 26.90 11.12
CA GLU A 266 -23.56 26.35 12.48
C GLU A 266 -23.32 24.83 12.49
N ALA A 267 -23.93 24.12 11.55
CA ALA A 267 -23.74 22.68 11.38
C ALA A 267 -22.30 22.37 10.94
N ILE A 268 -21.74 23.15 10.00
CA ILE A 268 -20.35 23.02 9.56
C ILE A 268 -19.39 23.25 10.73
N LEU A 269 -19.59 24.31 11.51
CA LEU A 269 -18.75 24.64 12.66
C LEU A 269 -18.74 23.49 13.68
N LYS A 270 -19.91 22.91 13.98
CA LYS A 270 -20.02 21.76 14.87
C LYS A 270 -19.17 20.58 14.39
N ILE A 271 -19.27 20.23 13.10
CA ILE A 271 -18.48 19.15 12.50
C ILE A 271 -16.98 19.46 12.58
N LEU A 272 -16.58 20.70 12.27
CA LEU A 272 -15.19 21.12 12.36
C LEU A 272 -14.66 21.02 13.79
N THR A 273 -15.44 21.42 14.78
CA THR A 273 -15.09 21.28 16.20
C THR A 273 -14.87 19.81 16.57
N GLU A 274 -15.79 18.92 16.19
CA GLU A 274 -15.65 17.48 16.47
C GLU A 274 -14.38 16.89 15.84
N LEU A 275 -14.09 17.23 14.57
CA LEU A 275 -12.89 16.78 13.87
C LEU A 275 -11.60 17.33 14.51
N LEU A 276 -11.62 18.60 14.94
CA LEU A 276 -10.50 19.25 15.60
C LEU A 276 -10.25 18.65 16.98
N THR A 277 -11.30 18.38 17.76
CA THR A 277 -11.19 17.74 19.09
C THR A 277 -10.53 16.38 18.99
N GLU A 278 -10.89 15.55 18.00
CA GLU A 278 -10.25 14.25 17.79
C GLU A 278 -8.78 14.40 17.35
N SER A 279 -8.49 15.35 16.46
CA SER A 279 -7.10 15.63 16.03
C SER A 279 -6.23 16.13 17.18
N HIS A 280 -6.78 16.99 18.04
CA HIS A 280 -6.14 17.51 19.24
C HIS A 280 -5.90 16.40 20.28
N ARG A 281 -6.89 15.53 20.52
CA ARG A 281 -6.73 14.35 21.38
C ARG A 281 -5.60 13.45 20.89
N ARG A 282 -5.47 13.25 19.58
CA ARG A 282 -4.35 12.51 18.97
C ARG A 282 -3.01 13.21 19.18
N LEU A 283 -2.94 14.53 19.00
CA LEU A 283 -1.71 15.30 19.28
C LEU A 283 -1.23 15.13 20.72
N ILE A 284 -2.13 15.27 21.70
CA ILE A 284 -1.81 15.07 23.13
C ILE A 284 -1.32 13.65 23.39
N LYS A 285 -2.05 12.65 22.87
CA LYS A 285 -1.72 11.24 23.10
C LYS A 285 -0.34 10.85 22.56
N GLU A 286 0.05 11.42 21.42
CA GLU A 286 1.35 11.18 20.80
C GLU A 286 2.44 12.14 21.33
N GLU A 287 2.11 13.00 22.31
CA GLU A 287 3.03 13.99 22.91
C GLU A 287 3.64 14.97 21.89
N LEU A 288 2.85 15.39 20.90
CA LEU A 288 3.27 16.26 19.80
C LEU A 288 2.72 17.68 19.92
N VAL A 289 3.44 18.63 19.32
CA VAL A 289 3.00 20.02 19.11
C VAL A 289 2.93 20.33 17.61
N CYS A 290 2.04 21.26 17.22
CA CYS A 290 1.89 21.68 15.82
C CYS A 290 2.11 23.19 15.67
N LYS A 291 2.78 23.60 14.58
CA LYS A 291 2.95 25.02 14.21
C LYS A 291 1.85 25.54 13.29
N THR A 292 1.22 24.66 12.52
CA THR A 292 0.28 25.02 11.45
C THR A 292 -0.97 24.17 11.53
N VAL A 293 -2.12 24.83 11.46
CA VAL A 293 -3.45 24.20 11.34
C VAL A 293 -4.01 24.57 9.98
N GLY A 294 -4.46 23.56 9.22
CA GLY A 294 -5.09 23.74 7.92
C GLY A 294 -6.50 23.16 7.91
N ILE A 295 -7.44 23.88 7.29
CA ILE A 295 -8.82 23.43 7.09
C ILE A 295 -9.02 23.20 5.59
N LYS A 296 -9.65 22.08 5.24
CA LYS A 296 -9.91 21.70 3.84
C LYS A 296 -11.40 21.48 3.63
N PHE A 297 -11.99 22.27 2.75
CA PHE A 297 -13.34 22.04 2.22
C PHE A 297 -13.23 21.39 0.85
N ARG A 298 -14.12 20.43 0.56
CA ARG A 298 -14.30 19.88 -0.79
C ARG A 298 -15.73 20.17 -1.21
N HIS A 299 -15.87 21.06 -2.18
CA HIS A 299 -17.13 21.34 -2.82
C HIS A 299 -17.38 20.32 -3.93
N GLN A 300 -18.66 20.08 -4.24
CA GLN A 300 -19.03 19.30 -5.40
C GLN A 300 -18.88 20.21 -6.62
N GLU A 301 -17.65 20.35 -7.11
CA GLU A 301 -17.44 20.97 -8.42
C GLU A 301 -17.98 20.01 -9.49
N LEU A 302 -18.86 20.53 -10.34
CA LEU A 302 -19.18 19.94 -11.63
C LEU A 302 -17.87 19.59 -12.33
N ASP A 303 -17.73 18.34 -12.78
CA ASP A 303 -16.68 17.93 -13.71
C ASP A 303 -16.62 18.91 -14.89
N ARG A 304 -15.71 19.89 -14.84
CA ARG A 304 -15.18 20.56 -16.02
C ARG A 304 -13.70 20.86 -15.80
N PRO A 305 -12.82 20.43 -16.71
CA PRO A 305 -11.46 20.94 -16.77
C PRO A 305 -11.53 22.37 -17.34
N GLY A 306 -10.96 23.32 -16.61
CA GLY A 306 -10.63 24.68 -17.04
C GLY A 306 -9.28 25.03 -16.44
#